data_AF-A0A915UZ54-F1
#
_entry.id   AF-A0A915UZ54-F1
#
_cell.length_a   1.000
_cell.length_b   1.000
_cell.length_c   1.000
_cell.angle_alpha   90.00
_cell.angle_beta   90.00
_cell.angle_gamma   90.00
#
_symmetry.space_group_name_H-M   'P 1'
#
loop_
_entity.id
_entity.type
_entity.pdbx_description
1 polymer ?
#
loop_
_entity_poly.entity_id
_entity_poly.type
_entity_poly.pdbx_seq_one_letter_code
_entity_poly.pdbx_strand_id
1 'polypeptide(L)' 'MFASPEDLILSKLERYCLGGEVSESQWRDVIGVLKVCAGELDLDSLRRWAAELGVADLLERALKEAE' A
#
# COMPACT_ATOMS: atom_id res chain seq x y z
N MET A 1 -2.08 -4.90 -19.46
CA MET A 1 -2.11 -3.56 -18.84
C MET A 1 -1.10 -3.64 -17.70
N PHE A 2 0.01 -2.92 -17.79
CA PHE A 2 1.05 -2.99 -16.75
C PHE A 2 0.48 -2.32 -15.50
N ALA A 3 0.27 -3.09 -14.43
CA ALA A 3 -0.06 -2.52 -13.13
C ALA A 3 1.16 -1.71 -12.68
N SER A 4 0.97 -0.42 -12.45
CA SER A 4 2.04 0.41 -11.91
C SER A 4 2.36 -0.09 -10.49
N PRO A 5 3.57 0.18 -9.96
CA PRO A 5 3.91 -0.14 -8.58
C PRO A 5 2.85 0.36 -7.58
N GLU A 6 2.23 1.50 -7.87
CA GLU A 6 1.13 2.09 -7.12
C GLU A 6 -0.11 1.18 -7.09
N ASP A 7 -0.57 0.71 -8.25
CA ASP A 7 -1.74 -0.16 -8.36
C ASP A 7 -1.53 -1.46 -7.58
N LEU A 8 -0.31 -2.00 -7.61
CA LEU A 8 0.06 -3.20 -6.87
C LEU A 8 -0.03 -3.00 -5.36
N ILE A 9 0.44 -1.86 -4.86
CA ILE A 9 0.40 -1.51 -3.43
C ILE A 9 -1.03 -1.28 -2.98
N LEU A 10 -1.80 -0.50 -3.74
CA LEU A 10 -3.21 -0.22 -3.44
C LEU A 10 -4.05 -1.50 -3.42
N SER A 11 -3.87 -2.38 -4.39
CA SER A 11 -4.55 -3.68 -4.44
C SER A 11 -4.22 -4.56 -3.22
N LYS A 12 -2.98 -4.51 -2.72
CA LYS A 12 -2.59 -5.26 -1.52
C LYS A 12 -3.17 -4.66 -0.25
N LEU A 13 -3.17 -3.34 -0.12
CA LEU A 13 -3.77 -2.62 1.00
C LEU A 13 -5.29 -2.86 1.07
N GLU A 14 -5.97 -2.76 -0.06
CA GLU A 14 -7.40 -3.06 -0.17
C GLU A 14 -7.70 -4.49 0.28
N ARG A 15 -6.94 -5.47 -0.23
CA ARG A 15 -7.09 -6.88 0.17
C ARG A 15 -6.82 -7.11 1.66
N TYR A 16 -5.85 -6.42 2.24
CA TYR A 16 -5.55 -6.50 3.67
C TYR A 16 -6.68 -5.92 4.52
N CYS A 17 -7.24 -4.78 4.11
CA CYS A 17 -8.40 -4.16 4.74
C CYS A 17 -9.64 -5.07 4.65
N LEU A 18 -9.95 -5.59 3.45
CA LEU A 18 -11.06 -6.53 3.24
C LEU A 18 -10.88 -7.85 4.01
N GLY A 19 -9.63 -8.25 4.25
CA GLY A 19 -9.28 -9.41 5.07
C GLY A 19 -9.42 -9.18 6.58
N GLY A 20 -9.85 -8.00 7.02
CA GLY A 20 -10.04 -7.65 8.44
C GLY A 20 -8.75 -7.32 9.17
N GLU A 21 -7.68 -6.96 8.45
CA GLU A 21 -6.39 -6.52 9.02
C GLU A 21 -5.69 -7.57 9.92
N VAL A 22 -6.10 -8.84 9.82
CA VAL A 22 -5.63 -9.91 10.74
C VAL A 22 -4.29 -10.53 10.35
N SER A 23 -3.84 -10.38 9.11
CA SER A 23 -2.67 -11.11 8.59
C SER A 23 -1.39 -10.28 8.63
N GLU A 24 -0.61 -10.44 9.71
CA GLU A 24 0.70 -9.78 9.85
C GLU A 24 1.70 -10.14 8.74
N SER A 25 1.58 -11.32 8.12
CA SER A 25 2.39 -11.67 6.95
C SER A 25 2.04 -10.81 5.74
N GLN A 26 0.75 -10.60 5.46
CA GLN A 26 0.34 -9.72 4.35
C GLN A 26 0.76 -8.28 4.59
N TRP A 27 0.68 -7.82 5.85
CA TRP A 27 1.16 -6.50 6.24
C TRP A 27 2.66 -6.32 5.94
N ARG A 28 3.49 -7.30 6.34
CA ARG A 28 4.93 -7.30 6.02
C ARG A 28 5.20 -7.34 4.52
N ASP A 29 4.40 -8.08 3.75
CA ASP A 29 4.50 -8.08 2.28
C ASP A 29 4.21 -6.70 1.68
N VAL A 30 3.22 -5.95 2.19
CA VAL A 30 2.93 -4.58 1.74
C VAL A 30 4.13 -3.67 2.00
N ILE A 31 4.69 -3.72 3.21
CA ILE A 31 5.86 -2.91 3.57
C ILE A 31 7.07 -3.26 2.70
N GLY A 32 7.30 -4.56 2.44
CA GLY A 32 8.39 -5.01 1.58
C GLY A 32 8.29 -4.45 0.16
N VAL A 33 7.10 -4.48 -0.43
CA VAL A 33 6.86 -3.90 -1.77
C VAL A 33 7.03 -2.39 -1.76
N LEU A 34 6.51 -1.70 -0.74
CA LEU A 34 6.71 -0.25 -0.57
C LEU A 34 8.20 0.12 -0.54
N LYS A 35 9.03 -0.60 0.24
CA LYS A 35 10.47 -0.33 0.32
C LYS A 35 11.19 -0.56 -1.02
N VAL A 36 10.81 -1.60 -1.77
CA VAL A 36 11.40 -1.89 -3.09
C VAL A 36 11.02 -0.83 -4.12
N CYS A 37 9.77 -0.36 -4.09
CA CYS A 37 9.26 0.60 -5.07
C CYS A 37 9.42 2.07 -4.65
N ALA A 38 9.83 2.37 -3.41
CA ALA A 38 9.89 3.72 -2.83
C ALA A 38 10.61 4.77 -3.71
N GLY A 39 11.62 4.38 -4.47
CA GLY A 39 12.38 5.29 -5.35
C GLY A 39 11.64 5.71 -6.63
N GLU A 40 10.59 4.99 -7.02
CA GLU A 40 9.84 5.22 -8.27
C GLU A 40 8.37 5.56 -8.02
N LEU A 41 7.91 5.53 -6.77
CA LEU A 41 6.51 5.76 -6.41
C LEU A 41 6.13 7.25 -6.44
N ASP A 42 5.01 7.55 -7.11
CA ASP A 42 4.33 8.82 -6.96
C ASP A 42 3.43 8.79 -5.70
N LEU A 43 3.97 9.28 -4.58
CA LEU A 43 3.26 9.28 -3.29
C LEU A 43 1.99 10.13 -3.30
N ASP A 44 1.92 11.19 -4.11
CA ASP A 44 0.74 12.05 -4.22
C ASP A 44 -0.41 11.31 -4.91
N SER A 45 -0.12 10.61 -6.01
CA SER A 45 -1.06 9.72 -6.69
C SER A 45 -1.49 8.58 -5.78
N LEU A 46 -0.54 7.93 -5.11
CA LEU A 46 -0.80 6.81 -4.21
C LEU A 46 -1.72 7.21 -3.06
N ARG A 47 -1.48 8.36 -2.43
CA ARG A 47 -2.33 8.90 -1.35
C ARG A 47 -3.73 9.26 -1.85
N ARG A 48 -3.84 9.86 -3.03
CA ARG A 48 -5.14 10.19 -3.63
C ARG A 48 -5.98 8.93 -3.81
N TRP A 49 -5.42 7.89 -4.43
CA TRP A 49 -6.15 6.64 -4.66
C TRP A 49 -6.40 5.87 -3.37
N ALA A 50 -5.46 5.86 -2.43
CA ALA A 50 -5.67 5.25 -1.12
C ALA A 50 -6.83 5.91 -0.36
N ALA A 51 -7.00 7.23 -0.49
CA ALA A 51 -8.14 7.94 0.09
C ALA A 51 -9.47 7.53 -0.56
N GLU A 52 -9.52 7.46 -1.90
CA GLU A 52 -10.71 7.00 -2.63
C GLU A 52 -11.10 5.55 -2.29
N LEU A 53 -10.11 4.69 -2.02
CA LEU A 53 -10.30 3.30 -1.63
C LEU A 53 -10.54 3.10 -0.11
N GLY A 54 -10.44 4.16 0.70
CA GLY A 54 -10.60 4.09 2.16
C GLY A 54 -9.44 3.38 2.88
N VAL A 55 -8.27 3.27 2.25
CA VAL A 55 -7.06 2.63 2.81
C VAL A 55 -5.92 3.62 3.07
N ALA A 56 -6.22 4.93 3.08
CA ALA A 56 -5.22 5.98 3.33
C ALA A 56 -4.52 5.83 4.68
N ASP A 57 -5.26 5.50 5.74
CA ASP A 57 -4.68 5.27 7.07
C ASP A 57 -3.69 4.09 7.07
N LEU A 58 -4.04 3.02 6.34
CA LEU A 58 -3.16 1.86 6.17
C LEU A 58 -1.92 2.21 5.34
N LEU A 59 -2.07 3.00 4.28
CA LEU A 59 -0.93 3.47 3.50
C LEU A 59 0.04 4.29 4.36
N GLU A 60 -0.46 5.27 5.10
CA GLU A 60 0.38 6.13 5.95
C GLU A 60 1.06 5.33 7.06
N ARG A 61 0.38 4.34 7.64
CA ARG A 61 1.00 3.42 8.59
C ARG A 61 2.11 2.60 7.94
N ALA A 62 1.87 2.07 6.74
CA ALA A 62 2.86 1.27 6.02
C ALA A 62 4.09 2.10 5.63
N LEU A 63 3.90 3.36 5.22
CA LEU A 63 4.98 4.29 4.91
C LEU A 63 5.84 4.59 6.14
N LYS A 64 5.23 4.81 7.32
CA LYS A 64 5.96 5.01 8.58
C LYS A 64 6.76 3.79 9.01
N GLU A 65 6.24 2.58 8.78
CA GLU A 65 6.96 1.33 9.06
C GLU A 65 8.00 1.00 7.96
N ALA A 66 7.90 1.63 6.79
CA ALA A 66 8.81 1.47 5.66
C ALA A 66 10.04 2.39 5.72
N GLU A 67 9.98 3.49 6.47
CA GLU A 67 11.14 4.32 6.88
C GLU A 67 12.20 3.48 7.60
#